data_AF-A0A6J0RG04-F1
#
_entry.id   AF-A0A6J0RG04-F1
#
_cell.length_a   1.000
_cell.length_b   1.000
_cell.length_c   1.000
_cell.angle_alpha   90.00
_cell.angle_beta   90.00
_cell.angle_gamma   90.00
#
_symmetry.space_group_name_H-M   'P 1'
#
loop_
_entity.id
_entity.type
_entity.pdbx_description
1 polymer ?
#
loop_
_entity_poly.entity_id
_entity_poly.type
_entity_poly.pdbx_seq_one_letter_code
_entity_poly.pdbx_strand_id
1 'polypeptide(L)'
;MSTTTEEPTTALDSTTPLSGSSNGDLIATPALNSEEFNNLTYDDEKSIFTHPTLAEYYNNLTPFVTLCIFVSVLTFMLTISIFLTTLAKLQQRLRKPLLAPSIALVSLYPLISLAALLTLLLPKLWFTFHTVMHLSFTVGAVFFYQLCSHFIGSETSFIKETAGMAVPIKTPPCCCCCICLPGVTPTRGRFVVLRCLVYQMAFVQGSIMLVLNGIFYNDMALFHDVQYYFLPFIITSIILGSWGLNITVRVVNNLHSDYSTTKKMFALQLILLLCKMQYLILDKQLDKFLLGGDYPMNHIIYKQSIINSLVVVEMVLVSLLAQSAYRIPVIIDDN
;
A
#
# COMPACT_ATOMS: atom_id res chain seq x y z
N MET A 1 -28.60 -77.12 2.24
CA MET A 1 -28.05 -75.76 2.44
C MET A 1 -29.18 -74.77 2.18
N SER A 2 -30.13 -74.51 3.09
CA SER A 2 -30.11 -74.47 4.57
C SER A 2 -29.47 -73.17 5.11
N THR A 3 -30.12 -72.33 5.92
CA THR A 3 -31.57 -72.28 6.33
C THR A 3 -31.95 -70.89 6.89
N THR A 4 -33.22 -70.70 7.28
CA THR A 4 -33.85 -69.49 7.87
C THR A 4 -34.78 -69.90 9.03
N THR A 5 -35.17 -69.05 9.99
CA THR A 5 -34.82 -67.61 10.24
C THR A 5 -34.04 -67.42 11.56
N GLU A 6 -34.49 -66.93 12.73
CA GLU A 6 -35.75 -66.37 13.29
C GLU A 6 -35.43 -65.35 14.44
N GLU A 7 -36.43 -64.59 14.90
CA GLU A 7 -36.44 -63.67 16.06
C GLU A 7 -36.96 -64.41 17.36
N PRO A 8 -37.38 -63.83 18.54
CA PRO A 8 -37.64 -62.41 18.90
C PRO A 8 -37.46 -61.91 20.39
N THR A 9 -37.63 -60.59 20.56
CA THR A 9 -38.24 -59.77 21.67
C THR A 9 -38.16 -60.09 23.20
N THR A 10 -37.58 -59.13 23.94
CA THR A 10 -38.03 -58.42 25.20
C THR A 10 -38.62 -59.11 26.45
N ALA A 11 -37.96 -58.89 27.61
CA ALA A 11 -38.47 -58.51 28.96
C ALA A 11 -37.24 -58.16 29.84
N LEU A 12 -37.13 -57.20 30.78
CA LEU A 12 -37.97 -56.47 31.75
C LEU A 12 -37.85 -56.97 33.23
N ASP A 13 -37.31 -56.07 34.05
CA ASP A 13 -37.47 -55.85 35.51
C ASP A 13 -36.61 -56.47 36.65
N SER A 14 -36.29 -55.56 37.59
CA SER A 14 -36.04 -55.66 39.03
C SER A 14 -35.25 -56.82 39.69
N THR A 15 -34.18 -56.48 40.44
CA THR A 15 -34.22 -56.50 41.93
C THR A 15 -32.95 -55.90 42.58
N THR A 16 -33.15 -55.20 43.71
CA THR A 16 -32.12 -54.79 44.70
C THR A 16 -32.43 -55.51 46.04
N PRO A 17 -31.48 -55.70 46.98
CA PRO A 17 -31.47 -54.76 48.13
C PRO A 17 -30.13 -54.53 48.90
N LEU A 18 -30.00 -53.29 49.39
CA LEU A 18 -29.38 -52.80 50.65
C LEU A 18 -28.04 -53.36 51.20
N SER A 19 -26.99 -52.52 51.11
CA SER A 19 -25.99 -52.22 52.17
C SER A 19 -25.25 -50.90 51.85
N GLY A 20 -24.56 -50.19 52.77
CA GLY A 20 -24.57 -50.31 54.25
C GLY A 20 -23.58 -49.36 54.96
N SER A 21 -24.09 -48.37 55.71
CA SER A 21 -23.39 -47.47 56.68
C SER A 21 -22.45 -46.35 56.18
N SER A 22 -22.62 -45.18 56.80
CA SER A 22 -21.89 -43.92 56.60
C SER A 22 -20.47 -43.91 57.21
N ASN A 23 -19.49 -43.35 56.50
CA ASN A 23 -18.89 -42.04 56.84
C ASN A 23 -17.95 -41.56 55.72
N GLY A 24 -17.71 -40.24 55.66
CA GLY A 24 -17.16 -39.58 54.47
C GLY A 24 -15.64 -39.43 54.44
N ASP A 25 -15.13 -39.29 53.22
CA ASP A 25 -13.77 -38.84 52.91
C ASP A 25 -13.83 -37.91 51.66
N LEU A 26 -12.73 -37.23 51.35
CA LEU A 26 -12.68 -36.20 50.29
C LEU A 26 -13.14 -36.72 48.90
N ILE A 27 -14.01 -35.96 48.23
CA ILE A 27 -14.14 -36.04 46.77
C ILE A 27 -12.88 -35.42 46.16
N ALA A 28 -11.88 -36.26 45.91
CA ALA A 28 -10.79 -35.91 45.02
C ALA A 28 -11.35 -35.77 43.60
N THR A 29 -11.52 -34.53 43.13
CA THR A 29 -11.65 -34.27 41.70
C THR A 29 -10.42 -34.87 41.00
N PRO A 30 -10.58 -35.70 39.95
CA PRO A 30 -9.44 -36.19 39.20
C PRO A 30 -8.76 -34.98 38.56
N ALA A 31 -7.56 -34.64 39.06
CA ALA A 31 -6.72 -33.66 38.41
C ALA A 31 -6.33 -34.23 37.05
N LEU A 32 -6.77 -33.57 35.97
CA LEU A 32 -6.41 -33.97 34.61
C LEU A 32 -4.89 -34.04 34.50
N ASN A 33 -4.36 -35.14 33.98
CA ASN A 33 -2.91 -35.31 33.90
C ASN A 33 -2.31 -34.19 33.05
N SER A 34 -1.18 -33.63 33.49
CA SER A 34 -0.52 -32.54 32.79
C SER A 34 -0.15 -32.89 31.34
N GLU A 35 0.09 -34.18 31.06
CA GLU A 35 0.34 -34.70 29.71
C GLU A 35 -0.91 -34.66 28.82
N GLU A 36 -2.12 -34.89 29.35
CA GLU A 36 -3.37 -34.76 28.59
C GLU A 36 -3.72 -33.28 28.33
N PHE A 37 -3.50 -32.41 29.32
CA PHE A 37 -3.69 -30.96 29.13
C PHE A 37 -2.71 -30.39 28.10
N ASN A 38 -1.44 -30.84 28.11
CA ASN A 38 -0.44 -30.46 27.11
C ASN A 38 -0.79 -30.99 25.72
N ASN A 39 -1.24 -32.25 25.61
CA ASN A 39 -1.65 -32.83 24.31
C ASN A 39 -2.89 -32.15 23.72
N LEU A 40 -3.83 -31.67 24.56
CA LEU A 40 -4.97 -30.85 24.12
C LEU A 40 -4.61 -29.39 23.78
N THR A 41 -3.34 -28.98 23.95
CA THR A 41 -2.85 -27.63 23.66
C THR A 41 -1.77 -27.63 22.57
N TYR A 42 -1.56 -28.75 21.85
CA TYR A 42 -0.54 -28.87 20.79
C TYR A 42 -1.04 -29.39 19.44
N ASP A 43 -2.33 -29.24 19.14
CA ASP A 43 -2.76 -29.02 17.76
C ASP A 43 -2.77 -27.50 17.48
N ASP A 44 -1.57 -26.93 17.30
CA ASP A 44 -1.40 -25.62 16.67
C ASP A 44 -1.83 -25.77 15.20
N GLU A 45 -3.12 -25.56 14.93
CA GLU A 45 -3.70 -25.52 13.59
C GLU A 45 -3.08 -24.34 12.83
N LYS A 46 -1.88 -24.61 12.28
CA LYS A 46 -0.87 -23.62 11.90
C LYS A 46 -1.36 -22.78 10.72
N SER A 47 -2.15 -21.76 11.05
CA SER A 47 -3.19 -21.28 10.15
C SER A 47 -2.65 -20.79 8.81
N ILE A 48 -3.49 -20.89 7.78
CA ILE A 48 -3.21 -20.41 6.42
C ILE A 48 -2.73 -18.94 6.40
N PHE A 49 -3.12 -18.14 7.40
CA PHE A 49 -2.78 -16.71 7.52
C PHE A 49 -1.44 -16.45 8.24
N THR A 50 -0.81 -17.47 8.84
CA THR A 50 0.43 -17.35 9.59
C THR A 50 1.65 -17.34 8.67
N HIS A 51 2.28 -16.17 8.50
CA HIS A 51 3.50 -16.04 7.70
C HIS A 51 4.64 -16.93 8.26
N PRO A 52 5.34 -17.72 7.41
CA PRO A 52 6.39 -18.62 7.85
C PRO A 52 7.57 -17.88 8.48
N THR A 53 8.32 -18.57 9.34
CA THR A 53 9.59 -18.06 9.85
C THR A 53 10.61 -17.94 8.71
N LEU A 54 11.64 -17.12 8.92
CA LEU A 54 12.64 -16.84 7.90
C LEU A 54 13.37 -18.11 7.43
N ALA A 55 13.60 -19.06 8.34
CA ALA A 55 14.18 -20.37 8.02
C ALA A 55 13.24 -21.25 7.19
N GLU A 56 11.96 -21.36 7.58
CA GLU A 56 10.95 -22.11 6.82
C GLU A 56 10.77 -21.54 5.40
N TYR A 57 10.80 -20.21 5.26
CA TYR A 57 10.70 -19.53 3.97
C TYR A 57 11.86 -19.87 3.02
N TYR A 58 13.11 -19.72 3.48
CA TYR A 58 14.28 -20.02 2.63
C TYR A 58 14.46 -21.53 2.36
N ASN A 59 14.07 -22.40 3.29
CA ASN A 59 14.14 -23.85 3.11
C ASN A 59 13.09 -24.39 2.11
N ASN A 60 11.98 -23.68 1.90
CA ASN A 60 10.89 -24.08 0.99
C ASN A 60 10.77 -23.13 -0.22
N LEU A 61 11.84 -22.40 -0.56
CA LEU A 61 11.81 -21.34 -1.56
C LEU A 61 11.60 -21.90 -2.98
N THR A 62 10.44 -21.66 -3.57
CA THR A 62 10.11 -22.22 -4.90
C THR A 62 10.83 -21.47 -6.02
N PRO A 63 11.16 -22.12 -7.16
CA PRO A 63 11.93 -21.51 -8.25
C PRO A 63 11.34 -20.19 -8.77
N PHE A 64 10.01 -20.04 -8.72
CA PHE A 64 9.31 -18.82 -9.05
C PHE A 64 9.67 -17.65 -8.12
N VAL A 65 9.60 -17.86 -6.79
CA VAL A 65 9.93 -16.84 -5.79
C VAL A 65 11.42 -16.49 -5.86
N THR A 66 12.29 -17.48 -6.04
CA THR A 66 13.73 -17.27 -6.27
C THR A 66 14.01 -16.40 -7.50
N LEU A 67 13.29 -16.62 -8.61
CA LEU A 67 13.38 -15.80 -9.82
C LEU A 67 12.86 -14.38 -9.57
N CYS A 68 11.72 -14.22 -8.88
CA CYS A 68 11.19 -12.92 -8.47
C CYS A 68 12.21 -12.11 -7.65
N ILE A 69 12.86 -12.73 -6.66
CA ILE A 69 13.92 -12.10 -5.86
C ILE A 69 15.11 -11.71 -6.74
N PHE A 70 15.63 -12.63 -7.57
CA PHE A 70 16.78 -12.37 -8.44
C PHE A 70 16.54 -11.20 -9.42
N VAL A 71 15.40 -11.20 -10.11
CA VAL A 71 14.99 -10.10 -11.00
C VAL A 71 14.88 -8.79 -10.20
N SER A 72 14.25 -8.82 -9.02
CA SER A 72 14.06 -7.61 -8.20
C SER A 72 15.37 -7.03 -7.69
N VAL A 73 16.38 -7.86 -7.40
CA VAL A 73 17.75 -7.39 -7.04
C VAL A 73 18.42 -6.72 -8.24
N LEU A 74 18.38 -7.32 -9.43
CA LEU A 74 18.95 -6.72 -10.64
C LEU A 74 18.28 -5.38 -10.99
N THR A 75 16.95 -5.35 -10.93
CA THR A 75 16.15 -4.16 -11.22
C THR A 75 16.34 -3.08 -10.14
N PHE A 76 16.53 -3.43 -8.86
CA PHE A 76 16.93 -2.47 -7.82
C PHE A 76 18.31 -1.85 -8.08
N MET A 77 19.31 -2.65 -8.47
CA MET A 77 20.64 -2.13 -8.84
C MET A 77 20.58 -1.20 -10.06
N LEU A 78 19.67 -1.48 -11.01
CA LEU A 78 19.36 -0.59 -12.13
C LEU A 78 18.70 0.72 -11.64
N THR A 79 17.73 0.67 -10.72
CA THR A 79 17.13 1.86 -10.08
C THR A 79 18.19 2.74 -9.43
N ILE A 80 19.11 2.16 -8.66
CA ILE A 80 20.23 2.88 -8.02
C ILE A 80 21.15 3.52 -9.08
N SER A 81 21.49 2.79 -10.13
CA SER A 81 22.34 3.30 -11.23
C SER A 81 21.70 4.48 -11.97
N ILE A 82 20.39 4.41 -12.22
CA ILE A 82 19.60 5.51 -12.81
C ILE A 82 19.49 6.68 -11.82
N PHE A 83 19.28 6.42 -10.53
CA PHE A 83 19.20 7.44 -9.49
C PHE A 83 20.49 8.27 -9.42
N LEU A 84 21.66 7.63 -9.27
CA LEU A 84 22.96 8.32 -9.21
C LEU A 84 23.24 9.14 -10.48
N THR A 85 22.95 8.55 -11.66
CA THR A 85 23.06 9.22 -12.96
C THR A 85 22.14 10.44 -13.06
N THR A 86 20.95 10.38 -12.47
CA THR A 86 19.95 11.46 -12.47
C THR A 86 20.33 12.55 -11.48
N LEU A 87 20.80 12.19 -10.28
CA LEU A 87 21.26 13.11 -9.24
C LEU A 87 22.39 14.01 -9.75
N ALA A 88 23.41 13.43 -10.40
CA ALA A 88 24.51 14.19 -11.00
C ALA A 88 24.02 15.17 -12.09
N LYS A 89 23.10 14.73 -12.96
CA LYS A 89 22.48 15.57 -14.00
C LYS A 89 21.65 16.72 -13.41
N LEU A 90 20.92 16.49 -12.32
CA LEU A 90 20.12 17.51 -11.62
C LEU A 90 21.03 18.57 -10.98
N GLN A 91 22.04 18.15 -10.22
CA GLN A 91 23.00 19.04 -9.55
C GLN A 91 23.73 19.98 -10.53
N GLN A 92 23.98 19.52 -11.77
CA GLN A 92 24.60 20.31 -12.82
C GLN A 92 23.65 21.25 -13.59
N ARG A 93 22.32 21.06 -13.51
CA ARG A 93 21.35 21.69 -14.45
C ARG A 93 20.22 22.50 -13.80
N LEU A 94 19.90 22.29 -12.53
CA LEU A 94 18.77 22.97 -11.87
C LEU A 94 19.21 24.17 -11.02
N ARG A 95 18.47 25.29 -11.12
CA ARG A 95 18.59 26.42 -10.18
C ARG A 95 18.32 25.91 -8.74
N LYS A 96 19.11 26.37 -7.77
CA LYS A 96 19.12 25.90 -6.37
C LYS A 96 17.73 25.64 -5.72
N PRO A 97 16.70 26.50 -5.86
CA PRO A 97 15.45 26.28 -5.16
C PRO A 97 14.53 25.21 -5.80
N LEU A 98 14.69 24.88 -7.09
CA LEU A 98 14.03 23.72 -7.71
C LEU A 98 14.77 22.41 -7.40
N LEU A 99 16.07 22.49 -7.13
CA LEU A 99 16.96 21.33 -6.98
C LEU A 99 16.54 20.44 -5.81
N ALA A 100 16.23 21.03 -4.65
CA ALA A 100 15.87 20.28 -3.44
C ALA A 100 14.58 19.42 -3.61
N PRO A 101 13.41 19.96 -4.00
CA PRO A 101 12.21 19.14 -4.18
C PRO A 101 12.36 18.14 -5.35
N SER A 102 13.12 18.48 -6.39
CA SER A 102 13.39 17.57 -7.52
C SER A 102 14.25 16.37 -7.10
N ILE A 103 15.30 16.57 -6.30
CA ILE A 103 16.12 15.49 -5.72
C ILE A 103 15.28 14.65 -4.77
N ALA A 104 14.50 15.27 -3.89
CA ALA A 104 13.64 14.57 -2.94
C ALA A 104 12.65 13.64 -3.66
N LEU A 105 11.98 14.14 -4.71
CA LEU A 105 11.08 13.33 -5.55
C LEU A 105 11.81 12.17 -6.25
N VAL A 106 13.01 12.42 -6.79
CA VAL A 106 13.85 11.40 -7.46
C VAL A 106 14.40 10.34 -6.48
N SER A 107 14.59 10.67 -5.19
CA SER A 107 15.01 9.70 -4.16
C SER A 107 13.93 8.72 -3.72
N LEU A 108 12.66 8.94 -4.07
CA LEU A 108 11.58 8.02 -3.70
C LEU A 108 11.60 6.73 -4.53
N TYR A 109 12.07 6.77 -5.79
CA TYR A 109 12.14 5.57 -6.64
C TYR A 109 13.04 4.47 -6.05
N PRO A 110 14.31 4.74 -5.64
CA PRO A 110 15.11 3.72 -4.96
C PRO A 110 14.59 3.38 -3.56
N LEU A 111 13.93 4.31 -2.84
CA LEU A 111 13.33 4.01 -1.53
C LEU A 111 12.18 3.01 -1.62
N ILE A 112 11.25 3.22 -2.57
CA ILE A 112 10.12 2.33 -2.82
C ILE A 112 10.63 0.98 -3.37
N SER A 113 11.60 1.01 -4.30
CA SER A 113 12.22 -0.19 -4.85
C SER A 113 12.96 -1.02 -3.77
N LEU A 114 13.61 -0.37 -2.80
CA LEU A 114 14.22 -1.03 -1.63
C LEU A 114 13.15 -1.64 -0.71
N ALA A 115 12.07 -0.91 -0.39
CA ALA A 115 11.00 -1.42 0.46
C ALA A 115 10.27 -2.62 -0.18
N ALA A 116 10.04 -2.59 -1.49
CA ALA A 116 9.51 -3.74 -2.23
C ALA A 116 10.46 -4.94 -2.22
N LEU A 117 11.78 -4.73 -2.39
CA LEU A 117 12.78 -5.80 -2.29
C LEU A 117 12.86 -6.38 -0.86
N LEU A 118 12.83 -5.55 0.18
CA LEU A 118 12.78 -6.00 1.57
C LEU A 118 11.50 -6.79 1.89
N THR A 119 10.39 -6.46 1.23
CA THR A 119 9.13 -7.22 1.32
C THR A 119 9.27 -8.65 0.77
N LEU A 120 10.05 -8.84 -0.31
CA LEU A 120 10.34 -10.15 -0.89
C LEU A 120 11.30 -10.98 -0.02
N LEU A 121 12.24 -10.32 0.67
CA LEU A 121 13.26 -10.98 1.50
C LEU A 121 12.76 -11.29 2.92
N LEU A 122 11.79 -10.53 3.43
CA LEU A 122 11.30 -10.59 4.81
C LEU A 122 9.76 -10.67 4.83
N PRO A 123 9.16 -11.80 4.41
CA PRO A 123 7.71 -11.93 4.27
C PRO A 123 6.94 -11.71 5.57
N LYS A 124 7.55 -11.92 6.75
CA LYS A 124 6.93 -11.62 8.07
C LYS A 124 6.75 -10.11 8.35
N LEU A 125 7.50 -9.23 7.66
CA LEU A 125 7.44 -7.77 7.84
C LEU A 125 6.76 -7.05 6.66
N TRP A 126 6.09 -7.80 5.78
CA TRP A 126 5.52 -7.27 4.53
C TRP A 126 4.61 -6.05 4.74
N PHE A 127 3.81 -6.05 5.80
CA PHE A 127 2.85 -4.98 6.06
C PHE A 127 3.52 -3.66 6.49
N THR A 128 4.68 -3.73 7.16
CA THR A 128 5.50 -2.54 7.47
C THR A 128 6.18 -1.99 6.24
N PHE A 129 6.77 -2.83 5.40
CA PHE A 129 7.37 -2.36 4.16
C PHE A 129 6.33 -1.84 3.15
N HIS A 130 5.15 -2.45 3.10
CA HIS A 130 4.00 -1.90 2.38
C HIS A 130 3.55 -0.54 2.93
N THR A 131 3.50 -0.38 4.25
CA THR A 131 3.26 0.91 4.91
C THR A 131 4.29 1.98 4.50
N VAL A 132 5.58 1.62 4.45
CA VAL A 132 6.67 2.50 4.00
C VAL A 132 6.53 2.89 2.53
N MET A 133 6.17 1.97 1.64
CA MET A 133 5.88 2.29 0.23
C MET A 133 4.69 3.24 0.11
N HIS A 134 3.58 2.94 0.81
CA HIS A 134 2.37 3.75 0.79
C HIS A 134 2.62 5.19 1.28
N LEU A 135 3.36 5.34 2.39
CA LEU A 135 3.86 6.61 2.90
C LEU A 135 4.71 7.35 1.86
N SER A 136 5.69 6.67 1.26
CA SER A 136 6.59 7.24 0.25
C SER A 136 5.84 7.84 -0.94
N PHE A 137 4.78 7.18 -1.44
CA PHE A 137 3.92 7.76 -2.47
C PHE A 137 3.19 9.03 -2.01
N THR A 138 2.69 9.08 -0.77
CA THR A 138 2.02 10.29 -0.25
C THR A 138 2.97 11.46 0.01
N VAL A 139 4.20 11.17 0.42
CA VAL A 139 5.26 12.18 0.55
C VAL A 139 5.73 12.67 -0.82
N GLY A 140 5.77 11.79 -1.82
CA GLY A 140 6.02 12.16 -3.22
C GLY A 140 4.98 13.13 -3.80
N ALA A 141 3.70 12.93 -3.48
CA ALA A 141 2.65 13.90 -3.80
C ALA A 141 2.92 15.29 -3.19
N VAL A 142 3.40 15.36 -1.94
CA VAL A 142 3.77 16.61 -1.28
C VAL A 142 4.99 17.27 -1.92
N PHE A 143 6.05 16.54 -2.23
CA PHE A 143 7.22 17.10 -2.93
C PHE A 143 6.90 17.54 -4.35
N PHE A 144 6.05 16.80 -5.07
CA PHE A 144 5.57 17.20 -6.39
C PHE A 144 4.70 18.47 -6.32
N TYR A 145 3.85 18.63 -5.30
CA TYR A 145 3.15 19.89 -5.06
C TYR A 145 4.12 21.05 -4.77
N GLN A 146 5.17 20.84 -3.95
CA GLN A 146 6.19 21.86 -3.70
C GLN A 146 6.92 22.28 -4.98
N LEU A 147 7.24 21.32 -5.85
CA LEU A 147 7.87 21.58 -7.15
C LEU A 147 6.94 22.41 -8.06
N CYS A 148 5.66 22.02 -8.20
CA CYS A 148 4.65 22.80 -8.92
C CYS A 148 4.44 24.20 -8.32
N SER A 149 4.42 24.31 -7.00
CA SER A 149 4.32 25.59 -6.27
C SER A 149 5.51 26.51 -6.56
N HIS A 150 6.69 25.96 -6.86
CA HIS A 150 7.84 26.78 -7.23
C HIS A 150 7.73 27.32 -8.67
N PHE A 151 7.18 26.53 -9.61
CA PHE A 151 6.87 26.99 -10.98
C PHE A 151 5.76 28.07 -11.02
N ILE A 152 4.82 28.08 -10.07
CA ILE A 152 3.78 29.13 -9.97
C ILE A 152 4.37 30.46 -9.46
N GLY A 153 5.49 30.42 -8.74
CA GLY A 153 6.06 31.59 -8.08
C GLY A 153 5.29 32.02 -6.83
N SER A 154 5.29 33.33 -6.54
CA SER A 154 4.64 33.91 -5.36
C SER A 154 3.10 33.80 -5.40
N GLU A 155 2.45 33.83 -4.24
CA GLU A 155 1.00 33.96 -4.12
C GLU A 155 0.43 35.14 -4.94
N THR A 156 1.22 36.20 -5.14
CA THR A 156 0.83 37.36 -5.97
C THR A 156 0.70 37.02 -7.45
N SER A 157 1.53 36.12 -7.98
CA SER A 157 1.41 35.61 -9.36
C SER A 157 0.15 34.75 -9.49
N PHE A 158 -0.07 33.82 -8.55
CA PHE A 158 -1.30 33.01 -8.51
C PHE A 158 -2.58 33.87 -8.52
N ILE A 159 -2.60 35.00 -7.80
CA ILE A 159 -3.73 35.93 -7.82
C ILE A 159 -3.86 36.60 -9.19
N LYS A 160 -2.79 37.23 -9.72
CA LYS A 160 -2.81 37.96 -11.00
C LYS A 160 -3.33 37.09 -12.14
N GLU A 161 -2.75 35.91 -12.29
CA GLU A 161 -2.96 35.03 -13.44
C GLU A 161 -4.32 34.35 -13.42
N THR A 162 -4.78 33.97 -12.22
CA THR A 162 -6.11 33.36 -12.10
C THR A 162 -7.23 34.41 -12.11
N ALA A 163 -6.98 35.68 -11.77
CA ALA A 163 -8.02 36.71 -11.70
C ALA A 163 -8.82 36.94 -13.00
N GLY A 164 -8.23 36.66 -14.17
CA GLY A 164 -8.93 36.66 -15.47
C GLY A 164 -9.45 35.29 -15.92
N MET A 165 -9.10 34.20 -15.23
CA MET A 165 -9.26 32.82 -15.68
C MET A 165 -10.10 32.00 -14.70
N ALA A 166 -11.37 31.77 -15.05
CA ALA A 166 -12.24 30.82 -14.36
C ALA A 166 -11.80 29.37 -14.68
N VAL A 167 -10.71 28.92 -14.05
CA VAL A 167 -10.16 27.56 -14.22
C VAL A 167 -11.27 26.52 -13.96
N PRO A 168 -11.68 25.72 -14.95
CA PRO A 168 -12.83 24.86 -14.80
C PRO A 168 -12.52 23.72 -13.82
N ILE A 169 -13.20 23.76 -12.67
CA ILE A 169 -13.04 22.84 -11.53
C ILE A 169 -13.47 21.39 -11.88
N LYS A 170 -14.04 21.19 -13.07
CA LYS A 170 -14.24 19.89 -13.74
C LYS A 170 -12.89 19.26 -14.14
N THR A 171 -12.17 18.77 -13.13
CA THR A 171 -10.96 17.96 -13.25
C THR A 171 -11.28 16.50 -12.86
N PRO A 172 -10.71 15.49 -13.54
CA PRO A 172 -10.73 14.12 -13.01
C PRO A 172 -9.90 14.05 -11.71
N PRO A 173 -10.09 13.05 -10.84
CA PRO A 173 -11.09 11.97 -10.94
C PRO A 173 -12.53 12.39 -10.58
N CYS A 174 -12.71 13.54 -9.92
CA CYS A 174 -13.99 13.93 -9.30
C CYS A 174 -15.09 14.38 -10.27
N CYS A 175 -14.83 14.50 -11.58
CA CYS A 175 -15.79 15.06 -12.53
C CYS A 175 -17.12 14.28 -12.65
N CYS A 176 -17.13 12.99 -12.31
CA CYS A 176 -18.35 12.17 -12.27
C CYS A 176 -19.13 12.31 -10.94
N CYS A 177 -18.43 12.46 -9.82
CA CYS A 177 -19.05 12.45 -8.48
C CYS A 177 -19.45 13.86 -8.00
N CYS A 178 -18.76 14.90 -8.45
CA CYS A 178 -18.89 16.28 -7.96
C CYS A 178 -19.42 17.23 -9.05
N ILE A 179 -20.52 16.84 -9.72
CA ILE A 179 -21.18 17.60 -10.80
C ILE A 179 -21.54 19.05 -10.37
N CYS A 180 -21.79 19.25 -9.07
CA CYS A 180 -22.39 20.45 -8.50
C CYS A 180 -21.41 21.55 -8.05
N LEU A 181 -20.08 21.42 -8.24
CA LEU A 181 -19.14 22.48 -7.84
C LEU A 181 -19.07 23.59 -8.92
N PRO A 182 -19.56 24.82 -8.65
CA PRO A 182 -19.47 25.92 -9.59
C PRO A 182 -18.01 26.38 -9.77
N GLY A 183 -17.69 27.03 -10.88
CA GLY A 183 -16.40 27.70 -11.05
C GLY A 183 -16.32 28.90 -10.10
N VAL A 184 -15.44 28.86 -9.10
CA VAL A 184 -15.39 29.88 -8.04
C VAL A 184 -14.18 30.80 -8.19
N THR A 185 -14.39 32.09 -7.98
CA THR A 185 -13.38 33.14 -8.14
C THR A 185 -12.12 32.90 -7.29
N PRO A 186 -10.92 33.03 -7.87
CA PRO A 186 -9.65 32.75 -7.19
C PRO A 186 -9.31 33.81 -6.16
N THR A 187 -8.62 33.38 -5.11
CA THR A 187 -8.30 34.18 -3.90
C THR A 187 -7.16 33.49 -3.16
N ARG A 188 -6.38 34.21 -2.34
CA ARG A 188 -5.26 33.62 -1.55
C ARG A 188 -5.67 32.36 -0.77
N GLY A 189 -6.86 32.38 -0.17
CA GLY A 189 -7.41 31.23 0.56
C GLY A 189 -7.47 29.94 -0.28
N ARG A 190 -7.67 30.03 -1.61
CA ARG A 190 -7.68 28.84 -2.49
C ARG A 190 -6.31 28.20 -2.66
N PHE A 191 -5.22 28.98 -2.66
CA PHE A 191 -3.86 28.43 -2.67
C PHE A 191 -3.53 27.73 -1.34
N VAL A 192 -3.95 28.31 -0.22
CA VAL A 192 -3.82 27.70 1.11
C VAL A 192 -4.65 26.42 1.23
N VAL A 193 -5.88 26.40 0.71
CA VAL A 193 -6.72 25.19 0.61
C VAL A 193 -6.10 24.14 -0.29
N LEU A 194 -5.48 24.51 -1.42
CA LEU A 194 -4.82 23.58 -2.32
C LEU A 194 -3.62 22.89 -1.66
N ARG A 195 -2.79 23.67 -0.94
CA ARG A 195 -1.74 23.13 -0.06
C ARG A 195 -2.32 22.21 1.01
N CYS A 196 -3.42 22.61 1.66
CA CYS A 196 -4.08 21.79 2.68
C CYS A 196 -4.59 20.45 2.13
N LEU A 197 -5.20 20.44 0.94
CA LEU A 197 -5.70 19.22 0.27
C LEU A 197 -4.61 18.19 -0.03
N VAL A 198 -3.40 18.63 -0.38
CA VAL A 198 -2.25 17.73 -0.59
C VAL A 198 -1.61 17.31 0.74
N TYR A 199 -1.45 18.23 1.70
CA TYR A 199 -0.84 17.90 2.98
C TYR A 199 -1.73 16.99 3.85
N GLN A 200 -3.07 17.14 3.81
CA GLN A 200 -3.98 16.19 4.47
C GLN A 200 -3.88 14.78 3.88
N MET A 201 -3.54 14.65 2.58
CA MET A 201 -3.38 13.35 1.94
C MET A 201 -2.29 12.54 2.63
N ALA A 202 -1.12 13.16 2.87
CA ALA A 202 -0.01 12.52 3.57
C ALA A 202 -0.28 12.36 5.08
N PHE A 203 -0.86 13.37 5.74
CA PHE A 203 -1.15 13.30 7.18
C PHE A 203 -2.17 12.22 7.53
N VAL A 204 -3.36 12.26 6.90
CA VAL A 204 -4.46 11.33 7.19
C VAL A 204 -4.06 9.89 6.84
N GLN A 205 -3.45 9.66 5.68
CA GLN A 205 -3.00 8.31 5.29
C GLN A 205 -1.83 7.82 6.14
N GLY A 206 -0.93 8.71 6.58
CA GLY A 206 0.16 8.34 7.49
C GLY A 206 -0.35 7.94 8.87
N SER A 207 -1.25 8.73 9.48
CA SER A 207 -1.87 8.40 10.77
C SER A 207 -2.67 7.09 10.71
N ILE A 208 -3.51 6.91 9.69
CA ILE A 208 -4.30 5.68 9.53
C ILE A 208 -3.38 4.46 9.33
N MET A 209 -2.38 4.54 8.46
CA MET A 209 -1.53 3.38 8.18
C MET A 209 -0.60 3.04 9.35
N LEU A 210 -0.18 4.03 10.15
CA LEU A 210 0.55 3.80 11.40
C LEU A 210 -0.31 3.07 12.45
N VAL A 211 -1.57 3.49 12.62
CA VAL A 211 -2.54 2.81 13.52
C VAL A 211 -2.80 1.38 13.04
N LEU A 212 -3.07 1.18 11.75
CA LEU A 212 -3.25 -0.15 11.16
C LEU A 212 -2.02 -1.04 11.35
N ASN A 213 -0.80 -0.50 11.24
CA ASN A 213 0.43 -1.26 11.47
C ASN A 213 0.59 -1.67 12.94
N GLY A 214 0.22 -0.80 13.88
CA GLY A 214 0.18 -1.13 15.31
C GLY A 214 -0.84 -2.22 15.65
N ILE A 215 -2.05 -2.15 15.08
CA ILE A 215 -3.08 -3.19 15.26
C ILE A 215 -2.60 -4.52 14.66
N PHE A 216 -2.09 -4.52 13.43
CA PHE A 216 -1.66 -5.73 12.70
C PHE A 216 -0.69 -6.63 13.50
N TYR A 217 0.29 -6.05 14.22
CA TYR A 217 1.24 -6.84 15.01
C TYR A 217 0.77 -7.18 16.43
N ASN A 218 -0.33 -6.57 16.91
CA ASN A 218 -0.88 -6.83 18.23
C ASN A 218 -2.08 -7.80 18.17
N ASP A 219 -2.94 -7.66 17.17
CA ASP A 219 -4.15 -8.47 16.96
C ASP A 219 -4.53 -8.50 15.47
N MET A 220 -4.32 -9.67 14.85
CA MET A 220 -4.61 -9.94 13.44
C MET A 220 -6.11 -10.08 13.14
N ALA A 221 -6.93 -10.47 14.13
CA ALA A 221 -8.37 -10.60 13.98
C ALA A 221 -9.03 -9.22 14.04
N LEU A 222 -8.68 -8.41 15.05
CA LEU A 222 -9.10 -7.02 15.16
C LEU A 222 -8.66 -6.19 13.94
N PHE A 223 -7.46 -6.44 13.41
CA PHE A 223 -7.03 -5.84 12.14
C PHE A 223 -8.02 -6.13 10.99
N HIS A 224 -8.50 -7.37 10.88
CA HIS A 224 -9.36 -7.81 9.78
C HIS A 224 -10.73 -7.13 9.79
N ASP A 225 -11.31 -6.88 10.97
CA ASP A 225 -12.54 -6.11 11.11
C ASP A 225 -12.31 -4.60 10.90
N VAL A 226 -11.28 -4.05 11.55
CA VAL A 226 -11.05 -2.60 11.63
C VAL A 226 -10.57 -1.99 10.30
N GLN A 227 -9.83 -2.73 9.47
CA GLN A 227 -9.35 -2.23 8.17
C GLN A 227 -10.46 -1.69 7.25
N TYR A 228 -11.64 -2.32 7.25
CA TYR A 228 -12.75 -1.94 6.37
C TYR A 228 -13.38 -0.60 6.76
N TYR A 229 -13.37 -0.25 8.05
CA TYR A 229 -13.84 1.06 8.53
C TYR A 229 -12.90 2.20 8.11
N PHE A 230 -11.59 1.94 8.03
CA PHE A 230 -10.60 2.95 7.60
C PHE A 230 -10.52 3.11 6.07
N LEU A 231 -10.83 2.07 5.29
CA LEU A 231 -10.81 2.09 3.83
C LEU A 231 -11.53 3.29 3.17
N PRO A 232 -12.77 3.68 3.52
CA PRO A 232 -13.43 4.85 2.93
C PRO A 232 -12.72 6.17 3.23
N PHE A 233 -12.07 6.33 4.39
CA PHE A 233 -11.27 7.51 4.73
C PHE A 233 -10.00 7.57 3.89
N ILE A 234 -9.32 6.43 3.68
CA ILE A 234 -8.16 6.33 2.78
C ILE A 234 -8.55 6.72 1.35
N ILE A 235 -9.63 6.14 0.80
CA ILE A 235 -10.12 6.43 -0.54
C ILE A 235 -10.48 7.91 -0.71
N THR A 236 -11.25 8.47 0.23
CA THR A 236 -11.64 9.90 0.22
C THR A 236 -10.41 10.80 0.28
N SER A 237 -9.42 10.48 1.11
CA SER A 237 -8.17 11.21 1.23
C SER A 237 -7.33 11.18 -0.06
N ILE A 238 -7.25 10.03 -0.75
CA ILE A 238 -6.60 9.89 -2.07
C ILE A 238 -7.32 10.75 -3.12
N ILE A 239 -8.66 10.70 -3.17
CA ILE A 239 -9.47 11.43 -4.14
C ILE A 239 -9.28 12.95 -3.97
N LEU A 240 -9.37 13.46 -2.74
CA LEU A 240 -9.19 14.89 -2.42
C LEU A 240 -7.75 15.37 -2.72
N GLY A 241 -6.73 14.57 -2.37
CA GLY A 241 -5.34 14.90 -2.67
C GLY A 241 -5.05 14.91 -4.17
N SER A 242 -5.48 13.88 -4.90
CA SER A 242 -5.33 13.77 -6.36
C SER A 242 -6.02 14.91 -7.11
N TRP A 243 -7.24 15.29 -6.69
CA TRP A 243 -7.96 16.43 -7.23
C TRP A 243 -7.19 17.76 -7.01
N GLY A 244 -6.61 17.97 -5.83
CA GLY A 244 -5.75 19.12 -5.54
C GLY A 244 -4.50 19.16 -6.43
N LEU A 245 -3.81 18.04 -6.61
CA LEU A 245 -2.65 17.94 -7.52
C LEU A 245 -3.05 18.26 -8.98
N ASN A 246 -4.18 17.71 -9.46
CA ASN A 246 -4.69 17.94 -10.81
C ASN A 246 -5.08 19.41 -11.06
N ILE A 247 -5.57 20.12 -10.05
CA ILE A 247 -5.78 21.58 -10.13
C ILE A 247 -4.43 22.31 -10.19
N THR A 248 -3.47 21.92 -9.34
CA THR A 248 -2.14 22.55 -9.29
C THR A 248 -1.42 22.48 -10.65
N VAL A 249 -1.40 21.31 -11.29
CA VAL A 249 -0.75 21.13 -12.61
C VAL A 249 -1.47 21.87 -13.73
N ARG A 250 -2.80 22.02 -13.66
CA ARG A 250 -3.56 22.86 -14.61
C ARG A 250 -3.23 24.35 -14.47
N VAL A 251 -2.97 24.83 -13.24
CA VAL A 251 -2.51 26.21 -13.02
C VAL A 251 -1.08 26.40 -13.56
N VAL A 252 -0.16 25.46 -13.30
CA VAL A 252 1.19 25.47 -13.89
C VAL A 252 1.13 25.53 -15.43
N ASN A 253 0.28 24.72 -16.05
CA ASN A 253 0.10 24.71 -17.52
C ASN A 253 -0.35 26.06 -18.08
N ASN A 254 -1.33 26.69 -17.44
CA ASN A 254 -1.89 27.93 -17.96
C ASN A 254 -0.89 29.09 -17.84
N LEU A 255 0.00 29.05 -16.83
CA LEU A 255 1.06 30.03 -16.63
C LEU A 255 2.25 29.80 -17.57
N HIS A 256 2.72 28.56 -17.69
CA HIS A 256 3.84 28.20 -18.56
C HIS A 256 3.33 27.61 -19.87
N SER A 257 2.97 28.50 -20.82
CA SER A 257 2.50 28.13 -22.17
C SER A 257 3.57 27.38 -23.02
N ASP A 258 4.79 27.21 -22.50
CA ASP A 258 5.76 26.24 -23.04
C ASP A 258 5.22 24.81 -22.91
N TYR A 259 4.54 24.39 -23.98
CA TYR A 259 3.88 23.10 -24.20
C TYR A 259 4.77 21.87 -23.90
N SER A 260 6.10 22.04 -23.96
CA SER A 260 7.08 21.01 -23.56
C SER A 260 7.04 20.76 -22.06
N THR A 261 7.00 21.82 -21.25
CA THR A 261 7.17 21.74 -19.80
C THR A 261 5.93 21.27 -19.07
N THR A 262 4.72 21.65 -19.51
CA THR A 262 3.47 21.03 -18.99
C THR A 262 3.47 19.52 -19.17
N LYS A 263 3.75 19.03 -20.38
CA LYS A 263 3.60 17.60 -20.70
C LYS A 263 4.46 16.73 -19.78
N LYS A 264 5.67 17.18 -19.46
CA LYS A 264 6.57 16.55 -18.47
C LYS A 264 5.90 16.45 -17.09
N MET A 265 5.41 17.58 -16.56
CA MET A 265 4.82 17.65 -15.22
C MET A 265 3.51 16.85 -15.11
N PHE A 266 2.63 16.94 -16.11
CA PHE A 266 1.38 16.18 -16.15
C PHE A 266 1.64 14.67 -16.32
N ALA A 267 2.59 14.26 -17.18
CA ALA A 267 2.96 12.85 -17.30
C ALA A 267 3.54 12.30 -15.99
N LEU A 268 4.43 13.04 -15.32
CA LEU A 268 5.03 12.62 -14.05
C LEU A 268 3.96 12.49 -12.95
N GLN A 269 3.02 13.44 -12.86
CA GLN A 269 1.88 13.33 -11.95
C GLN A 269 0.97 12.13 -12.27
N LEU A 270 0.65 11.91 -13.55
CA LEU A 270 -0.18 10.82 -14.01
C LEU A 270 0.45 9.46 -13.67
N ILE A 271 1.77 9.32 -13.85
CA ILE A 271 2.51 8.12 -13.49
C ILE A 271 2.42 7.88 -11.97
N LEU A 272 2.69 8.88 -11.12
CA LEU A 272 2.56 8.74 -9.66
C LEU A 272 1.14 8.36 -9.21
N LEU A 273 0.11 8.76 -9.96
CA LEU A 273 -1.27 8.34 -9.72
C LEU A 273 -1.54 6.90 -10.20
N LEU A 274 -0.99 6.52 -11.36
CA LEU A 274 -1.10 5.16 -11.91
C LEU A 274 -0.47 4.12 -10.98
N CYS A 275 0.70 4.38 -10.38
CA CYS A 275 1.33 3.46 -9.41
C CYS A 275 0.36 3.03 -8.29
N LYS A 276 -0.39 3.98 -7.72
CA LYS A 276 -1.39 3.69 -6.67
C LYS A 276 -2.60 2.92 -7.19
N MET A 277 -3.06 3.20 -8.41
CA MET A 277 -4.19 2.49 -9.01
C MET A 277 -3.81 1.06 -9.43
N GLN A 278 -2.59 0.86 -9.92
CA GLN A 278 -2.05 -0.43 -10.36
C GLN A 278 -1.99 -1.44 -9.21
N TYR A 279 -1.53 -1.02 -8.02
CA TYR A 279 -1.57 -1.86 -6.82
C TYR A 279 -2.99 -2.38 -6.50
N LEU A 280 -3.98 -1.47 -6.47
CA LEU A 280 -5.38 -1.82 -6.14
C LEU A 280 -6.03 -2.75 -7.17
N ILE A 281 -5.69 -2.60 -8.46
CA ILE A 281 -6.20 -3.45 -9.53
C ILE A 281 -5.58 -4.85 -9.45
N LEU A 282 -4.26 -4.94 -9.24
CA LEU A 282 -3.55 -6.21 -9.13
C LEU A 282 -3.99 -6.99 -7.88
N ASP A 283 -4.13 -6.33 -6.73
CA ASP A 283 -4.66 -6.92 -5.50
C ASP A 283 -5.98 -7.66 -5.76
N LYS A 284 -6.96 -6.96 -6.37
CA LYS A 284 -8.30 -7.48 -6.69
C LYS A 284 -8.36 -8.45 -7.88
N GLN A 285 -7.31 -8.52 -8.70
CA GLN A 285 -7.18 -9.53 -9.76
C GLN A 285 -6.57 -10.82 -9.23
N LEU A 286 -5.51 -10.74 -8.41
CA LEU A 286 -4.86 -11.92 -7.85
C LEU A 286 -5.70 -12.62 -6.77
N ASP A 287 -6.61 -11.90 -6.10
CA ASP A 287 -7.67 -12.49 -5.26
C ASP A 287 -8.54 -13.54 -6.00
N LYS A 288 -8.59 -13.50 -7.34
CA LYS A 288 -9.43 -14.39 -8.18
C LYS A 288 -8.70 -15.62 -8.72
N PHE A 289 -7.38 -15.70 -8.53
CA PHE A 289 -6.56 -16.82 -9.01
C PHE A 289 -5.97 -17.56 -7.82
N LEU A 290 -6.24 -18.86 -7.68
CA LEU A 290 -5.68 -19.66 -6.59
C LEU A 290 -4.21 -20.01 -6.87
N LEU A 291 -3.32 -19.07 -6.55
CA LEU A 291 -1.87 -19.18 -6.70
C LEU A 291 -1.24 -19.99 -5.55
N GLY A 292 -1.41 -21.31 -5.60
CA GLY A 292 -0.97 -22.23 -4.53
C GLY A 292 -1.98 -22.31 -3.36
N GLY A 293 -1.82 -23.33 -2.51
CA GLY A 293 -2.74 -23.61 -1.41
C GLY A 293 -2.14 -24.31 -0.17
N ASP A 294 -0.90 -24.78 -0.23
CA ASP A 294 -0.27 -25.55 0.86
C ASP A 294 0.69 -24.69 1.71
N TYR A 295 0.64 -24.88 3.03
CA TYR A 295 1.64 -24.34 3.95
C TYR A 295 3.01 -25.01 3.70
N PRO A 296 4.16 -24.29 3.72
CA PRO A 296 4.35 -22.89 4.14
C PRO A 296 4.25 -21.85 3.01
N MET A 297 4.12 -22.26 1.74
CA MET A 297 4.17 -21.35 0.58
C MET A 297 2.75 -20.93 0.15
N ASN A 298 2.03 -20.30 1.07
CA ASN A 298 0.64 -19.89 0.86
C ASN A 298 0.48 -18.82 -0.26
N HIS A 299 -0.71 -18.75 -0.84
CA HIS A 299 -1.22 -17.76 -1.80
C HIS A 299 -0.74 -16.33 -1.55
N ILE A 300 -0.81 -15.87 -0.28
CA ILE A 300 -0.39 -14.53 0.14
C ILE A 300 1.06 -14.25 -0.28
N ILE A 301 1.96 -15.23 -0.20
CA ILE A 301 3.38 -15.09 -0.56
C ILE A 301 3.55 -14.99 -2.08
N TYR A 302 2.82 -15.78 -2.87
CA TYR A 302 2.83 -15.67 -4.33
C TYR A 302 2.24 -14.34 -4.82
N LYS A 303 1.09 -13.95 -4.28
CA LYS A 303 0.44 -12.66 -4.55
C LYS A 303 1.37 -11.49 -4.23
N GLN A 304 1.96 -11.49 -3.04
CA GLN A 304 2.89 -10.45 -2.61
C GLN A 304 4.18 -10.46 -3.43
N SER A 305 4.67 -11.63 -3.86
CA SER A 305 5.85 -11.75 -4.73
C SER A 305 5.63 -11.08 -6.09
N ILE A 306 4.51 -11.41 -6.76
CA ILE A 306 4.15 -10.83 -8.06
C ILE A 306 4.03 -9.31 -7.96
N ILE A 307 3.30 -8.81 -6.96
CA ILE A 307 3.06 -7.38 -6.78
C ILE A 307 4.36 -6.61 -6.52
N ASN A 308 5.25 -7.11 -5.63
CA ASN A 308 6.48 -6.40 -5.30
C ASN A 308 7.51 -6.42 -6.45
N SER A 309 7.68 -7.54 -7.15
CA SER A 309 8.56 -7.57 -8.33
C SER A 309 8.07 -6.63 -9.44
N LEU A 310 6.75 -6.54 -9.65
CA LEU A 310 6.16 -5.58 -10.58
C LEU A 310 6.36 -4.12 -10.14
N VAL A 311 6.19 -3.80 -8.85
CA VAL A 311 6.48 -2.45 -8.31
C VAL A 311 7.95 -2.07 -8.51
N VAL A 312 8.88 -3.02 -8.33
CA VAL A 312 10.32 -2.79 -8.58
C VAL A 312 10.60 -2.48 -10.06
N VAL A 313 9.98 -3.20 -10.99
CA VAL A 313 10.06 -2.90 -12.44
C VAL A 313 9.42 -1.55 -12.77
N GLU A 314 8.27 -1.23 -12.17
CA GLU A 314 7.59 0.05 -12.37
C GLU A 314 8.48 1.22 -11.92
N MET A 315 9.13 1.15 -10.74
CA MET A 315 10.03 2.21 -10.27
C MET A 315 11.20 2.49 -11.23
N VAL A 316 11.72 1.48 -11.94
CA VAL A 316 12.70 1.70 -13.03
C VAL A 316 12.07 2.51 -14.16
N LEU A 317 10.89 2.12 -14.66
CA LEU A 317 10.20 2.84 -15.73
C LEU A 317 9.90 4.29 -15.34
N VAL A 318 9.41 4.55 -14.12
CA VAL A 318 9.18 5.91 -13.61
C VAL A 318 10.48 6.69 -13.53
N SER A 319 11.57 6.10 -13.04
CA SER A 319 12.87 6.78 -12.92
C SER A 319 13.48 7.15 -14.29
N LEU A 320 13.30 6.30 -15.31
CA LEU A 320 13.71 6.59 -16.70
C LEU A 320 12.87 7.71 -17.31
N LEU A 321 11.55 7.70 -17.12
CA LEU A 321 10.64 8.73 -17.60
C LEU A 321 10.90 10.08 -16.91
N ALA A 322 11.17 10.07 -15.60
CA ALA A 322 11.60 11.27 -14.87
C ALA A 322 12.95 11.79 -15.38
N GLN A 323 13.95 10.93 -15.62
CA GLN A 323 15.23 11.35 -16.20
C GLN A 323 15.04 11.94 -17.62
N SER A 324 14.13 11.38 -18.42
CA SER A 324 13.78 11.90 -19.75
C SER A 324 13.15 13.30 -19.65
N ALA A 325 12.20 13.49 -18.73
CA ALA A 325 11.59 14.79 -18.45
C ALA A 325 12.62 15.86 -18.09
N TYR A 326 13.56 15.57 -17.19
CA TYR A 326 14.64 16.49 -16.80
C TYR A 326 15.75 16.66 -17.86
N ARG A 327 15.79 15.86 -18.94
CA ARG A 327 16.81 15.97 -20.00
C ARG A 327 16.56 17.15 -20.94
N ILE A 328 15.29 17.52 -21.15
CA ILE A 328 14.89 18.66 -21.99
C ILE A 328 14.92 19.92 -21.12
N PRO A 329 15.80 20.91 -21.39
CA PRO A 329 15.91 22.10 -20.55
C PRO A 329 14.56 22.81 -20.44
N VAL A 330 14.26 23.29 -19.23
CA VAL A 330 13.20 24.29 -19.05
C VAL A 330 13.86 25.63 -19.34
N ILE A 331 13.50 26.23 -20.47
CA ILE A 331 13.83 27.63 -20.76
C ILE A 331 12.87 28.43 -19.90
N ILE A 332 13.39 29.05 -18.84
CA ILE A 332 12.66 30.06 -18.06
C ILE A 332 13.16 31.39 -18.61
N ASP A 333 12.36 32.03 -19.46
CA ASP A 333 12.63 33.39 -19.90
C ASP A 333 12.46 34.32 -18.70
N ASP A 334 13.56 34.90 -18.21
CA ASP A 334 13.56 35.82 -17.08
C ASP A 334 12.99 37.18 -17.53
N ASN A 335 11.82 37.58 -17.00
CA ASN A 335 11.12 38.83 -17.31
C ASN A 335 10.38 39.41 -16.09
#